data_AF-A0AAJ1FWD1-F1
#
_entry.id   AF-A0AAJ1FWD1-F1
#
_cell.length_a   1.000
_cell.length_b   1.000
_cell.length_c   1.000
_cell.angle_alpha   90.00
_cell.angle_beta   90.00
_cell.angle_gamma   90.00
#
_symmetry.space_group_name_H-M   'P 1'
#
loop_
_entity.id
_entity.type
_entity.pdbx_description
1 polymer ?
#
loop_
_entity_poly.entity_id
_entity_poly.type
_entity_poly.pdbx_seq_one_letter_code
_entity_poly.pdbx_strand_id
1 'polypeptide(L)'
;MIVPMKKVSVIVQTHDKSDMLKTLRKHGLMHIYTNNTKSKKGEQLLSELDLLNTARINIEDSCTDVKNVKQEMLDESDFMQLHSQISTKLEEKKLLKENLVKDALTIDRIKHWGDFNPQDIENLRREGIELNFYTLGKKELSSIDDSVEYIELDPVDKQIAIAVINQKLDPSFPAKLFELPSDSLSQMQLRVDVNSKKIADIDAYLASNYKYIDCYQHFIKRCEMEIHFDKVACSTQDDDSLVYITGYIPQTKLEKFEKVAKKKSWGYMSEDPGEDDNPPTLVQYQKGVGIIKPLFDILGTVPGYHEGDISLWFLMFFTLFFAMIIGDAGYGLIFLLAGVAMHLKTKKVTTANLLLYVLSAATIIWGSLTGTWFGSETILINTPLKNLVLPNITNFPTDFDLTSQTTQNNIMQFCFILGTIQLTLAEVINIVRKIGKKDISFIADIGWTMDIVVLYFVVLNLVIQAPCNYSVVFPIIIVGFVLVTLFGAQKPGQSFAKGITEGLGGIFTNFLDTISCFSNLMSYIRLFAVGLATLAIAQSFNSMAAPLMGGATTVVAIIILIIGHSLNLVMGLLSVIVHGVRLNLLEFSGQLGMEWSGIEYEPFKETVNENVK
;
A
#
# COMPACT_ATOMS: atom_id res chain seq x y z
N MET A 1 23.12 9.77 -3.95
CA MET A 1 23.68 9.71 -5.30
C MET A 1 23.40 8.33 -5.86
N ILE A 2 23.00 8.25 -7.13
CA ILE A 2 22.83 6.96 -7.80
C ILE A 2 24.22 6.40 -8.11
N VAL A 3 24.44 5.13 -7.74
CA VAL A 3 25.72 4.46 -7.99
C VAL A 3 25.79 4.08 -9.47
N PRO A 4 26.88 4.43 -10.19
CA PRO A 4 27.02 4.07 -11.59
C PRO A 4 26.99 2.55 -11.77
N MET A 5 26.20 2.08 -12.73
CA MET A 5 26.05 0.69 -13.11
C MET A 5 26.90 0.39 -14.35
N LYS A 6 27.36 -0.86 -14.45
CA LYS A 6 27.98 -1.45 -15.64
C LYS A 6 27.09 -2.57 -16.16
N LYS A 7 26.87 -2.60 -17.47
CA LYS A 7 26.24 -3.70 -18.17
C LYS A 7 27.29 -4.78 -18.36
N VAL A 8 27.05 -5.97 -17.81
CA VAL A 8 28.00 -7.07 -17.85
C VAL A 8 27.35 -8.27 -18.51
N SER A 9 27.95 -8.73 -19.60
CA SER A 9 27.57 -9.97 -20.27
C SER A 9 28.61 -11.04 -19.95
N VAL A 10 28.16 -12.17 -19.41
CA VAL A 10 29.01 -13.31 -19.04
C VAL A 10 28.74 -14.45 -20.00
N ILE A 11 29.81 -15.06 -20.52
CA ILE A 11 29.76 -16.16 -21.48
C ILE A 11 30.48 -17.37 -20.90
N VAL A 12 29.80 -18.51 -20.91
CA VAL A 12 30.32 -19.81 -20.48
C VAL A 12 29.93 -20.89 -21.49
N GLN A 13 30.56 -22.07 -21.40
CA GLN A 13 30.13 -23.22 -22.18
C GLN A 13 28.83 -23.81 -21.61
N THR A 14 28.02 -24.45 -22.45
CA THR A 14 26.70 -24.98 -22.05
C THR A 14 26.77 -25.94 -20.86
N HIS A 15 27.85 -26.71 -20.72
CA HIS A 15 28.03 -27.64 -19.60
C HIS A 15 28.25 -26.92 -18.25
N ASP A 16 28.80 -25.70 -18.27
CA ASP A 16 29.10 -24.89 -17.07
C ASP A 16 27.94 -23.98 -16.64
N LYS A 17 26.82 -23.96 -17.40
CA LYS A 17 25.64 -23.11 -17.14
C LYS A 17 25.17 -23.16 -15.69
N SER A 18 25.04 -24.37 -15.14
CA SER A 18 24.54 -24.56 -13.77
C SER A 18 25.53 -24.11 -12.69
N ASP A 19 26.83 -24.34 -12.87
CA ASP A 19 27.88 -23.89 -11.94
C ASP A 19 28.05 -22.37 -11.97
N MET A 20 27.92 -21.77 -13.16
CA MET A 20 27.91 -20.32 -13.33
C MET A 20 26.77 -19.68 -12.53
N LEU A 21 25.53 -20.13 -12.74
CA LEU A 21 24.36 -19.57 -12.05
C LEU A 21 24.45 -19.74 -10.53
N LYS A 22 24.89 -20.91 -10.04
CA LYS A 22 25.11 -21.14 -8.60
C LYS A 22 26.18 -20.21 -8.02
N THR A 23 27.27 -20.00 -8.75
CA THR A 23 28.36 -19.13 -8.31
C THR A 23 27.94 -17.66 -8.32
N LEU A 24 27.20 -17.21 -9.34
CA LEU A 24 26.62 -15.86 -9.40
C LEU A 24 25.65 -15.62 -8.24
N ARG A 25 24.75 -16.59 -7.98
CA ARG A 25 23.81 -16.57 -6.85
C ARG A 25 24.53 -16.48 -5.51
N LYS A 26 25.60 -17.25 -5.32
CA LYS A 26 26.37 -17.24 -4.06
C LYS A 26 27.03 -15.89 -3.79
N HIS A 27 27.46 -15.19 -4.85
CA HIS A 27 28.14 -13.91 -4.72
C HIS A 27 27.19 -12.70 -4.65
N GLY A 28 25.98 -12.77 -5.21
CA GLY A 28 24.98 -11.72 -5.02
C GLY A 28 25.39 -10.36 -5.61
N LEU A 29 26.06 -10.35 -6.77
CA LEU A 29 26.66 -9.14 -7.34
C LEU A 29 25.91 -8.60 -8.56
N MET A 30 25.16 -9.44 -9.28
CA MET A 30 24.57 -9.07 -10.57
C MET A 30 23.05 -9.07 -10.47
N HIS A 31 22.43 -7.97 -10.90
CA HIS A 31 20.99 -7.92 -11.17
C HIS A 31 20.76 -8.44 -12.58
N ILE A 32 19.84 -9.40 -12.73
CA ILE A 32 19.60 -10.09 -13.99
C ILE A 32 18.13 -9.89 -14.34
N TYR A 33 17.86 -9.40 -15.56
CA TYR A 33 16.49 -9.35 -16.04
C TYR A 33 15.98 -10.75 -16.33
N THR A 34 14.82 -11.06 -15.77
CA THR A 34 14.12 -12.32 -16.02
C THR A 34 13.09 -12.11 -17.12
N ASN A 35 13.11 -12.97 -18.14
CA ASN A 35 12.01 -13.06 -19.09
C ASN A 35 10.86 -13.87 -18.47
N ASN A 36 9.62 -13.54 -18.83
CA ASN A 36 8.40 -14.22 -18.35
C ASN A 36 8.17 -15.62 -18.94
N THR A 37 9.24 -16.30 -19.36
CA THR A 37 9.17 -17.62 -19.96
C THR A 37 8.75 -18.65 -18.90
N LYS A 38 7.61 -19.30 -19.10
CA LYS A 38 7.11 -20.33 -18.18
C LYS A 38 7.81 -21.66 -18.45
N SER A 39 8.53 -22.14 -17.44
CA SER A 39 9.10 -23.49 -17.40
C SER A 39 8.17 -24.42 -16.64
N LYS A 40 8.07 -25.69 -17.07
CA LYS A 40 7.31 -26.73 -16.36
C LYS A 40 7.77 -26.89 -14.91
N LYS A 41 9.07 -26.72 -14.65
CA LYS A 41 9.65 -26.77 -13.30
C LYS A 41 9.22 -25.55 -12.48
N GLY A 42 9.28 -24.35 -13.06
CA GLY A 42 8.80 -23.12 -12.41
C GLY A 42 7.31 -23.17 -12.06
N GLU A 43 6.46 -23.76 -12.91
CA GLU A 43 5.04 -23.95 -12.63
C GLU A 43 4.79 -24.92 -11.45
N GLN A 44 5.55 -26.01 -11.37
CA GLN A 44 5.49 -26.94 -10.23
C GLN A 44 5.88 -26.26 -8.92
N LEU A 45 6.99 -25.50 -8.93
CA LEU A 45 7.45 -24.75 -7.75
C LEU A 45 6.47 -23.66 -7.32
N LEU A 46 5.81 -22.98 -8.27
CA LEU A 46 4.76 -22.01 -7.98
C LEU A 46 3.56 -22.68 -7.31
N SER A 47 3.11 -23.82 -7.82
CA SER A 47 2.03 -24.59 -7.20
C SER A 47 2.39 -25.06 -5.78
N GLU A 48 3.63 -25.48 -5.56
CA GLU A 48 4.13 -25.87 -4.23
C GLU A 48 4.16 -24.67 -3.27
N LEU A 49 4.60 -23.51 -3.74
CA LEU A 49 4.60 -22.26 -2.98
C LEU A 49 3.19 -21.84 -2.56
N ASP A 50 2.19 -21.99 -3.43
CA ASP A 50 0.80 -21.68 -3.11
C ASP A 50 0.24 -22.62 -2.03
N LEU A 51 0.57 -23.91 -2.09
CA LEU A 51 0.19 -24.89 -1.05
C LEU A 51 0.85 -24.57 0.29
N LEU A 52 2.14 -24.24 0.29
CA LEU A 52 2.87 -23.85 1.50
C LEU A 52 2.30 -22.58 2.13
N ASN A 53 1.99 -21.56 1.33
CA ASN A 53 1.37 -20.32 1.82
C ASN A 53 -0.04 -20.57 2.36
N THR A 54 -0.84 -21.39 1.68
CA THR A 54 -2.19 -21.76 2.15
C THR A 54 -2.14 -22.46 3.50
N ALA A 55 -1.22 -23.41 3.67
CA ALA A 55 -0.99 -24.08 4.95
C ALA A 55 -0.55 -23.09 6.04
N ARG A 56 0.41 -22.20 5.74
CA ARG A 56 0.90 -21.18 6.67
C ARG A 56 -0.24 -20.28 7.18
N ILE A 57 -1.03 -19.71 6.26
CA ILE A 57 -2.13 -18.80 6.59
C ILE A 57 -3.17 -19.49 7.48
N ASN A 58 -3.56 -20.74 7.15
CA ASN A 58 -4.53 -21.47 7.96
C ASN A 58 -4.01 -21.79 9.37
N ILE A 59 -2.71 -22.03 9.54
CA ILE A 59 -2.09 -22.22 10.86
C ILE A 59 -2.09 -20.90 11.66
N GLU A 60 -1.80 -19.78 11.00
CA GLU A 60 -1.83 -18.44 11.61
C GLU A 60 -3.25 -18.05 12.04
N ASP A 61 -4.24 -18.26 11.18
CA ASP A 61 -5.65 -17.94 11.46
C ASP A 61 -6.24 -18.80 12.60
N SER A 62 -5.81 -20.05 12.73
CA SER A 62 -6.25 -20.95 13.80
C SER A 62 -5.59 -20.66 15.15
N CYS A 63 -4.55 -19.82 15.23
CA CYS A 63 -3.84 -19.51 16.47
C CYS A 63 -4.17 -18.11 17.00
N THR A 64 -4.89 -18.03 18.13
CA THR A 64 -5.28 -16.75 18.76
C THR A 64 -4.22 -16.19 19.72
N ASP A 65 -3.29 -17.01 20.23
CA ASP A 65 -2.30 -16.65 21.25
C ASP A 65 -0.85 -16.86 20.77
N VAL A 66 -0.35 -15.90 19.99
CA VAL A 66 0.99 -15.94 19.37
C VAL A 66 2.15 -15.71 20.35
N LYS A 67 1.90 -15.08 21.50
CA LYS A 67 2.96 -14.45 22.32
C LYS A 67 3.91 -15.41 23.05
N ASN A 68 3.60 -16.71 23.16
CA ASN A 68 4.33 -17.65 24.03
C ASN A 68 4.71 -19.00 23.41
N VAL A 69 4.60 -19.20 22.09
CA VAL A 69 4.96 -20.49 21.46
C VAL A 69 6.43 -20.50 21.05
N LYS A 70 7.21 -21.43 21.62
CA LYS A 70 8.60 -21.66 21.24
C LYS A 70 8.64 -22.34 19.87
N GLN A 71 9.42 -21.77 18.95
CA GLN A 71 9.57 -22.28 17.58
C GLN A 71 10.55 -23.47 17.55
N GLU A 72 10.20 -24.48 16.76
CA GLU A 72 10.99 -25.69 16.52
C GLU A 72 11.35 -25.80 15.03
N MET A 73 12.59 -26.21 14.74
CA MET A 73 13.03 -26.52 13.38
C MET A 73 12.98 -28.03 13.15
N LEU A 74 12.37 -28.43 12.03
CA LEU A 74 12.26 -29.82 11.57
C LEU A 74 13.24 -30.07 10.42
N ASP A 75 13.68 -31.32 10.29
CA ASP A 75 14.39 -31.79 9.11
C ASP A 75 13.44 -31.84 7.89
N GLU A 76 14.02 -31.82 6.68
CA GLU A 76 13.26 -31.72 5.43
C GLU A 76 12.28 -32.88 5.21
N SER A 77 12.67 -34.12 5.54
CA SER A 77 11.77 -35.28 5.45
C SER A 77 10.55 -35.14 6.36
N ASP A 78 10.79 -34.68 7.58
CA ASP A 78 9.78 -34.59 8.63
C ASP A 78 8.83 -33.42 8.35
N PHE A 79 9.37 -32.32 7.81
CA PHE A 79 8.59 -31.20 7.32
C PHE A 79 7.69 -31.60 6.16
N MET A 80 8.18 -32.35 5.17
CA MET A 80 7.36 -32.78 4.03
C MET A 80 6.23 -33.72 4.47
N GLN A 81 6.50 -34.61 5.44
CA GLN A 81 5.47 -35.46 6.01
C GLN A 81 4.42 -34.65 6.78
N LEU A 82 4.85 -33.69 7.60
CA LEU A 82 3.96 -32.78 8.32
C LEU A 82 3.11 -31.95 7.35
N HIS A 83 3.74 -31.38 6.32
CA HIS A 83 3.07 -30.58 5.31
C HIS A 83 2.00 -31.40 4.59
N SER A 84 2.31 -32.64 4.19
CA SER A 84 1.33 -33.54 3.58
C SER A 84 0.14 -33.80 4.51
N GLN A 85 0.37 -34.04 5.80
CA GLN A 85 -0.71 -34.27 6.78
C GLN A 85 -1.58 -33.02 6.97
N ILE A 86 -0.97 -31.84 7.03
CA ILE A 86 -1.69 -30.57 7.15
C ILE A 86 -2.52 -30.32 5.89
N SER A 87 -1.96 -30.54 4.70
CA SER A 87 -2.68 -30.39 3.44
C SER A 87 -3.88 -31.32 3.34
N THR A 88 -3.75 -32.60 3.73
CA THR A 88 -4.88 -33.54 3.78
C THR A 88 -5.97 -33.08 4.76
N LYS A 89 -5.59 -32.58 5.95
CA LYS A 89 -6.55 -32.05 6.93
C LYS A 89 -7.23 -30.77 6.45
N LEU A 90 -6.55 -29.93 5.67
CA LEU A 90 -7.14 -28.73 5.08
C LEU A 90 -8.15 -29.09 3.98
N GLU A 91 -7.87 -30.09 3.16
CA GLU A 91 -8.84 -30.64 2.20
C GLU A 91 -10.06 -31.23 2.90
N GLU A 92 -9.84 -32.03 3.96
CA GLU A 92 -10.93 -32.57 4.79
C GLU A 92 -11.78 -31.45 5.40
N LYS A 93 -11.14 -30.41 5.98
CA LYS A 93 -11.82 -29.24 6.53
C LYS A 93 -12.65 -28.50 5.47
N LYS A 94 -12.14 -28.37 4.24
CA LYS A 94 -12.86 -27.74 3.12
C LYS A 94 -14.12 -28.53 2.78
N LEU A 95 -14.00 -29.85 2.61
CA LEU A 95 -15.14 -30.72 2.33
C LEU A 95 -16.18 -30.69 3.46
N LEU A 96 -15.74 -30.72 4.72
CA LEU A 96 -16.62 -30.62 5.88
C LEU A 96 -17.38 -29.29 5.92
N LYS A 97 -16.72 -28.17 5.61
CA LYS A 97 -17.37 -26.86 5.52
C LYS A 97 -18.41 -26.80 4.39
N GLU A 98 -18.10 -27.34 3.22
CA GLU A 98 -19.06 -27.42 2.10
C GLU A 98 -20.29 -28.25 2.47
N ASN A 99 -20.09 -29.39 3.15
CA ASN A 99 -21.19 -30.22 3.63
C ASN A 99 -22.02 -29.52 4.72
N LEU A 100 -21.37 -28.81 5.66
CA LEU A 100 -22.05 -28.04 6.70
C LEU A 100 -22.96 -26.97 6.09
N VAL A 101 -22.49 -26.24 5.08
CA VAL A 101 -23.31 -25.24 4.37
C VAL A 101 -24.52 -25.89 3.68
N LYS A 102 -24.33 -27.03 3.00
CA LYS A 102 -25.42 -27.78 2.36
C LYS A 102 -26.46 -28.28 3.36
N ASP A 103 -26.00 -28.86 4.46
CA ASP A 103 -26.86 -29.35 5.54
C ASP A 103 -27.61 -28.19 6.21
N ALA A 104 -26.95 -27.07 6.48
CA ALA A 104 -27.57 -25.89 7.09
C ALA A 104 -28.70 -25.29 6.22
N LEU A 105 -28.47 -25.14 4.91
CA LEU A 105 -29.49 -24.67 3.96
C LEU A 105 -30.71 -25.61 3.92
N THR A 106 -30.45 -26.91 4.01
CA THR A 106 -31.49 -27.92 3.97
C THR A 106 -32.26 -27.97 5.30
N ILE A 107 -31.57 -27.83 6.44
CA ILE A 107 -32.17 -27.71 7.78
C ILE A 107 -33.08 -26.47 7.84
N ASP A 108 -32.65 -25.30 7.39
CA ASP A 108 -33.48 -24.09 7.40
C ASP A 108 -34.78 -24.26 6.58
N ARG A 109 -34.73 -25.03 5.49
CA ARG A 109 -35.90 -25.37 4.69
C ARG A 109 -36.87 -26.31 5.42
N ILE A 110 -36.35 -27.30 6.16
CA ILE A 110 -37.15 -28.35 6.82
C ILE A 110 -37.59 -27.95 8.23
N LYS A 111 -36.89 -27.03 8.90
CA LYS A 111 -37.13 -26.64 10.30
C LYS A 111 -38.59 -26.27 10.59
N HIS A 112 -39.26 -25.67 9.63
CA HIS A 112 -40.66 -25.25 9.73
C HIS A 112 -41.66 -26.41 9.62
N TRP A 113 -41.23 -27.56 9.05
CA TRP A 113 -42.02 -28.79 8.88
C TRP A 113 -41.87 -29.77 10.05
N GLY A 114 -40.92 -29.52 10.95
CA GLY A 114 -40.64 -30.40 12.09
C GLY A 114 -39.72 -31.58 11.74
N ASP A 115 -39.49 -32.45 12.72
CA ASP A 115 -38.68 -33.66 12.53
C ASP A 115 -39.59 -34.83 12.15
N PHE A 116 -39.31 -35.41 10.98
CA PHE A 116 -39.97 -36.63 10.49
C PHE A 116 -38.91 -37.58 9.96
N ASN A 117 -39.19 -38.88 10.03
CA ASN A 117 -38.30 -39.91 9.52
C ASN A 117 -38.67 -40.25 8.07
N PRO A 118 -37.82 -39.96 7.07
CA PRO A 118 -38.10 -40.26 5.67
C PRO A 118 -38.32 -41.75 5.39
N GLN A 119 -37.77 -42.65 6.23
CA GLN A 119 -37.93 -44.09 6.07
C GLN A 119 -39.38 -44.55 6.31
N ASP A 120 -40.11 -43.87 7.19
CA ASP A 120 -41.51 -44.22 7.47
C ASP A 120 -42.40 -43.84 6.27
N ILE A 121 -42.10 -42.74 5.60
CA ILE A 121 -42.78 -42.32 4.36
C ILE A 121 -42.44 -43.27 3.21
N GLU A 122 -41.20 -43.75 3.12
CA GLU A 122 -40.81 -44.75 2.12
C GLU A 122 -41.48 -46.11 2.37
N ASN A 123 -41.66 -46.51 3.63
CA ASN A 123 -42.39 -47.72 3.98
C ASN A 123 -43.88 -47.62 3.59
N LEU A 124 -44.51 -46.47 3.82
CA LEU A 124 -45.87 -46.21 3.36
C LEU A 124 -45.99 -46.28 1.84
N ARG A 125 -45.00 -45.74 1.10
CA ARG A 125 -44.94 -45.88 -0.36
C ARG A 125 -44.88 -47.34 -0.80
N ARG A 126 -44.12 -48.19 -0.10
CA ARG A 126 -44.04 -49.64 -0.38
C ARG A 126 -45.34 -50.38 -0.11
N GLU A 127 -46.13 -49.92 0.86
CA GLU A 127 -47.47 -50.46 1.15
C GLU A 127 -48.56 -49.91 0.21
N GLY A 128 -48.19 -49.06 -0.76
CA GLY A 128 -49.11 -48.53 -1.77
C GLY A 128 -49.77 -47.19 -1.41
N ILE A 129 -49.23 -46.47 -0.41
CA ILE A 129 -49.68 -45.15 0.02
C ILE A 129 -48.61 -44.10 -0.35
N GLU A 130 -48.81 -43.37 -1.43
CA GLU A 130 -47.95 -42.24 -1.83
C GLU A 130 -48.45 -40.94 -1.19
N LEU A 131 -47.63 -40.32 -0.33
CA LEU A 131 -47.96 -39.04 0.31
C LEU A 131 -47.19 -37.90 -0.36
N ASN A 132 -47.93 -36.89 -0.83
CA ASN A 132 -47.36 -35.66 -1.39
C ASN A 132 -47.71 -34.46 -0.49
N PHE A 133 -46.68 -33.74 -0.03
CA PHE A 133 -46.81 -32.67 0.96
C PHE A 133 -46.89 -31.29 0.29
N TYR A 134 -47.89 -30.49 0.66
CA TYR A 134 -48.12 -29.16 0.09
C TYR A 134 -48.40 -28.10 1.16
N THR A 135 -48.01 -26.86 0.90
CA THR A 135 -48.46 -25.68 1.67
C THR A 135 -49.34 -24.77 0.84
N LEU A 136 -50.44 -24.31 1.42
CA LEU A 136 -51.46 -23.45 0.78
C LEU A 136 -52.10 -22.45 1.76
N GLY A 137 -52.79 -21.44 1.25
CA GLY A 137 -53.54 -20.46 2.02
C GLY A 137 -54.93 -20.95 2.44
N LYS A 138 -55.51 -20.34 3.49
CA LYS A 138 -56.85 -20.70 4.01
C LYS A 138 -57.97 -20.69 2.96
N LYS A 139 -57.88 -19.82 1.95
CA LYS A 139 -58.87 -19.72 0.87
C LYS A 139 -58.75 -20.84 -0.16
N GLU A 140 -57.54 -21.36 -0.34
CA GLU A 140 -57.22 -22.39 -1.33
C GLU A 140 -57.64 -23.78 -0.81
N LEU A 141 -57.60 -24.01 0.50
CA LEU A 141 -58.06 -25.25 1.14
C LEU A 141 -59.55 -25.52 0.85
N SER A 142 -60.37 -24.47 0.88
CA SER A 142 -61.82 -24.57 0.59
C SER A 142 -62.14 -24.77 -0.90
N SER A 143 -61.13 -24.73 -1.77
CA SER A 143 -61.27 -24.92 -3.22
C SER A 143 -60.68 -26.25 -3.73
N ILE A 144 -60.21 -27.11 -2.82
CA ILE A 144 -59.80 -28.47 -3.15
C ILE A 144 -61.06 -29.28 -3.48
N ASP A 145 -61.00 -30.07 -4.55
CA ASP A 145 -62.11 -30.94 -4.97
C ASP A 145 -62.38 -32.02 -3.92
N ASP A 146 -63.66 -32.35 -3.68
CA ASP A 146 -64.09 -33.34 -2.69
C ASP A 146 -63.57 -34.77 -3.00
N SER A 147 -63.06 -34.97 -4.22
CA SER A 147 -62.45 -36.22 -4.68
C SER A 147 -61.01 -36.45 -4.20
N VAL A 148 -60.36 -35.44 -3.61
CA VAL A 148 -58.97 -35.51 -3.14
C VAL A 148 -58.94 -35.83 -1.65
N GLU A 149 -58.49 -37.03 -1.30
CA GLU A 149 -58.23 -37.37 0.10
C GLU A 149 -56.93 -36.70 0.58
N TYR A 150 -57.04 -35.86 1.60
CA TYR A 150 -55.91 -35.18 2.23
C TYR A 150 -55.95 -35.26 3.75
N ILE A 151 -54.78 -35.17 4.37
CA ILE A 151 -54.59 -35.07 5.82
C ILE A 151 -54.10 -33.65 6.12
N GLU A 152 -54.80 -32.94 7.01
CA GLU A 152 -54.35 -31.64 7.53
C GLU A 152 -53.20 -31.85 8.53
N LEU A 153 -52.08 -31.17 8.29
CA LEU A 153 -50.88 -31.21 9.13
C LEU A 153 -50.78 -29.94 9.96
N ASP A 154 -49.88 -29.93 10.94
CA ASP A 154 -49.57 -28.72 11.69
C ASP A 154 -49.13 -27.59 10.72
N PRO A 155 -49.61 -26.35 10.93
CA PRO A 155 -49.33 -25.24 10.02
C PRO A 155 -47.84 -24.93 9.98
N VAL A 156 -47.30 -24.89 8.76
CA VAL A 156 -45.92 -24.49 8.49
C VAL A 156 -45.94 -22.96 8.31
N ASP A 157 -45.34 -22.24 9.25
CA ASP A 157 -45.38 -20.78 9.38
C ASP A 157 -46.79 -20.19 9.55
N LYS A 158 -47.36 -19.63 8.47
CA LYS A 158 -48.70 -19.01 8.39
C LYS A 158 -49.59 -19.66 7.34
N GLN A 159 -49.09 -20.71 6.69
CA GLN A 159 -49.79 -21.45 5.64
C GLN A 159 -50.28 -22.79 6.21
N ILE A 160 -51.38 -23.30 5.66
CA ILE A 160 -51.89 -24.62 6.01
C ILE A 160 -51.02 -25.65 5.26
N ALA A 161 -50.55 -26.65 5.98
CA ALA A 161 -49.84 -27.78 5.39
C ALA A 161 -50.80 -28.97 5.24
N ILE A 162 -50.79 -29.61 4.08
CA ILE A 162 -51.59 -30.81 3.80
C ILE A 162 -50.72 -31.93 3.21
N ALA A 163 -51.08 -33.18 3.50
CA ALA A 163 -50.55 -34.35 2.81
C ALA A 163 -51.66 -34.97 1.95
N VAL A 164 -51.47 -35.00 0.63
CA VAL A 164 -52.41 -35.60 -0.33
C VAL A 164 -52.05 -37.07 -0.56
N ILE A 165 -53.06 -37.94 -0.55
CA ILE A 165 -52.90 -39.40 -0.64
C ILE A 165 -53.06 -39.88 -2.08
N ASN A 166 -52.10 -40.67 -2.57
CA ASN A 166 -52.12 -41.42 -3.84
C ASN A 166 -52.35 -40.60 -5.13
N GLN A 167 -52.30 -39.28 -5.04
CA GLN A 167 -52.48 -38.35 -6.15
C GLN A 167 -51.56 -37.14 -6.00
N LYS A 168 -51.19 -36.51 -7.13
CA LYS A 168 -50.50 -35.22 -7.15
C LYS A 168 -51.51 -34.15 -7.54
N LEU A 169 -51.52 -33.02 -6.83
CA LEU A 169 -52.30 -31.85 -7.23
C LEU A 169 -51.80 -31.35 -8.59
N ASP A 170 -52.71 -30.79 -9.39
CA ASP A 170 -52.37 -30.19 -10.68
C ASP A 170 -51.32 -29.07 -10.46
N PRO A 171 -50.19 -29.05 -11.20
CA PRO A 171 -49.18 -28.01 -11.09
C PRO A 171 -49.70 -26.58 -11.38
N SER A 172 -50.89 -26.42 -11.96
CA SER A 172 -51.56 -25.13 -12.15
C SER A 172 -52.30 -24.63 -10.89
N PHE A 173 -52.47 -25.47 -9.87
CA PHE A 173 -53.07 -25.08 -8.59
C PHE A 173 -52.03 -24.32 -7.73
N PRO A 174 -52.41 -23.26 -6.98
CA PRO A 174 -51.47 -22.43 -6.22
C PRO A 174 -50.97 -23.11 -4.92
N ALA A 175 -50.56 -24.38 -4.99
CA ALA A 175 -49.96 -25.12 -3.89
C ALA A 175 -48.45 -25.29 -4.10
N LYS A 176 -47.66 -25.06 -3.05
CA LYS A 176 -46.21 -25.26 -3.10
C LYS A 176 -45.89 -26.69 -2.66
N LEU A 177 -45.38 -27.50 -3.59
CA LEU A 177 -44.91 -28.85 -3.30
C LEU A 177 -43.65 -28.81 -2.42
N PHE A 178 -43.66 -29.58 -1.34
CA PHE A 178 -42.49 -29.81 -0.50
C PHE A 178 -41.83 -31.12 -0.88
N GLU A 179 -40.58 -31.03 -1.36
CA GLU A 179 -39.76 -32.20 -1.65
C GLU A 179 -39.10 -32.72 -0.37
N LEU A 180 -39.37 -33.98 -0.06
CA LEU A 180 -38.82 -34.64 1.11
C LEU A 180 -37.30 -34.82 0.96
N PRO A 181 -36.51 -34.42 1.97
CA PRO A 181 -35.10 -34.78 2.04
C PRO A 181 -34.92 -36.29 2.23
N SER A 182 -33.74 -36.78 1.88
CA SER A 182 -33.35 -38.18 2.10
C SER A 182 -33.07 -38.53 3.57
N ASP A 183 -32.71 -37.54 4.38
CA ASP A 183 -32.32 -37.68 5.78
C ASP A 183 -33.30 -36.93 6.69
N SER A 184 -33.48 -37.39 7.93
CA SER A 184 -34.34 -36.68 8.90
C SER A 184 -33.67 -35.43 9.45
N LEU A 185 -34.47 -34.48 9.96
CA LEU A 185 -33.95 -33.24 10.54
C LEU A 185 -33.02 -33.52 11.72
N SER A 186 -33.37 -34.48 12.59
CA SER A 186 -32.49 -34.92 13.68
C SER A 186 -31.16 -35.50 13.20
N GLN A 187 -31.16 -36.29 12.11
CA GLN A 187 -29.93 -36.86 11.54
C GLN A 187 -29.04 -35.77 10.93
N MET A 188 -29.64 -34.78 10.28
CA MET A 188 -28.92 -33.65 9.70
C MET A 188 -28.33 -32.73 10.77
N GLN A 189 -29.08 -32.43 11.83
CA GLN A 189 -28.57 -31.67 12.98
C GLN A 189 -27.41 -32.39 13.66
N LEU A 190 -27.52 -33.69 13.89
CA LEU A 190 -26.43 -34.50 14.43
C LEU A 190 -25.21 -34.49 13.50
N ARG A 191 -25.40 -34.52 12.18
CA ARG A 191 -24.31 -34.42 11.19
C ARG A 191 -23.61 -33.06 11.25
N VAL A 192 -24.37 -31.96 11.39
CA VAL A 192 -23.82 -30.61 11.59
C VAL A 192 -23.01 -30.54 12.90
N ASP A 193 -23.52 -31.10 13.99
CA ASP A 193 -22.81 -31.15 15.28
C ASP A 193 -21.52 -31.98 15.21
N VAL A 194 -21.55 -33.12 14.52
CA VAL A 194 -20.37 -33.97 14.31
C VAL A 194 -19.35 -33.27 13.41
N ASN A 195 -19.79 -32.69 12.29
CA ASN A 195 -18.91 -32.01 11.36
C ASN A 195 -18.30 -30.74 11.96
N SER A 196 -19.07 -29.98 12.75
CA SER A 196 -18.55 -28.80 13.47
C SER A 196 -17.52 -29.18 14.53
N LYS A 197 -17.73 -30.26 15.28
CA LYS A 197 -16.71 -30.82 16.19
C LYS A 197 -15.44 -31.24 15.47
N LYS A 198 -15.56 -31.96 14.34
CA LYS A 198 -14.40 -32.35 13.52
C LYS A 198 -13.62 -31.13 13.00
N ILE A 199 -14.31 -30.07 12.58
CA ILE A 199 -13.66 -28.83 12.16
C ILE A 199 -12.89 -28.21 13.34
N ALA A 200 -13.50 -28.17 14.53
CA ALA A 200 -12.84 -27.67 15.74
C ALA A 200 -11.61 -28.52 16.13
N ASP A 201 -11.66 -29.85 15.97
CA ASP A 201 -10.52 -30.74 16.20
C ASP A 201 -9.39 -30.48 15.19
N ILE A 202 -9.73 -30.25 13.92
CA ILE A 202 -8.75 -29.86 12.89
C ILE A 202 -8.15 -28.49 13.21
N ASP A 203 -8.94 -27.52 13.65
CA ASP A 203 -8.46 -26.20 14.06
C ASP A 203 -7.52 -26.27 15.27
N ALA A 204 -7.85 -27.08 16.26
CA ALA A 204 -6.97 -27.35 17.40
C ALA A 204 -5.65 -28.02 16.96
N TYR A 205 -5.72 -28.96 16.01
CA TYR A 205 -4.54 -29.57 15.41
C TYR A 205 -3.67 -28.53 14.68
N LEU A 206 -4.26 -27.66 13.86
CA LEU A 206 -3.55 -26.58 13.16
C LEU A 206 -2.89 -25.61 14.15
N ALA A 207 -3.61 -25.20 15.19
CA ALA A 207 -3.09 -24.35 16.25
C ALA A 207 -1.89 -24.98 16.98
N SER A 208 -1.90 -26.30 17.21
CA SER A 208 -0.77 -27.01 17.83
C SER A 208 0.50 -27.03 16.96
N ASN A 209 0.35 -26.88 15.64
CA ASN A 209 1.46 -26.84 14.67
C ASN A 209 2.02 -25.42 14.46
N TYR A 210 1.51 -24.42 15.17
CA TYR A 210 2.04 -23.05 15.14
C TYR A 210 3.52 -22.96 15.52
N LYS A 211 4.03 -23.94 16.28
CA LYS A 211 5.45 -24.07 16.63
C LYS A 211 6.39 -24.31 15.44
N TYR A 212 5.87 -24.61 14.25
CA TYR A 212 6.64 -24.84 13.03
C TYR A 212 6.47 -23.72 12.00
N ILE A 213 5.89 -22.57 12.37
CA ILE A 213 5.65 -21.48 11.41
C ILE A 213 6.96 -20.94 10.82
N ASP A 214 8.04 -20.91 11.60
CA ASP A 214 9.37 -20.52 11.13
C ASP A 214 9.92 -21.52 10.09
N CYS A 215 9.61 -22.81 10.22
CA CYS A 215 9.94 -23.81 9.19
C CYS A 215 9.22 -23.49 7.89
N TYR A 216 7.91 -23.24 7.94
CA TYR A 216 7.14 -22.86 6.75
C TYR A 216 7.71 -21.60 6.09
N GLN A 217 8.05 -20.57 6.87
CA GLN A 217 8.69 -19.36 6.33
C GLN A 217 10.05 -19.64 5.68
N HIS A 218 10.84 -20.55 6.25
CA HIS A 218 12.11 -20.98 5.68
C HIS A 218 11.93 -21.71 4.33
N PHE A 219 11.03 -22.70 4.28
CA PHE A 219 10.73 -23.45 3.06
C PHE A 219 10.11 -22.58 1.97
N ILE A 220 9.19 -21.67 2.31
CA ILE A 220 8.60 -20.71 1.36
C ILE A 220 9.71 -19.86 0.73
N LYS A 221 10.61 -19.29 1.55
CA LYS A 221 11.74 -18.51 1.02
C LYS A 221 12.69 -19.35 0.18
N ARG A 222 12.88 -20.63 0.50
CA ARG A 222 13.65 -21.57 -0.32
C ARG A 222 12.98 -21.77 -1.68
N CYS A 223 11.68 -22.05 -1.72
CA CYS A 223 10.91 -22.19 -2.95
C CYS A 223 10.94 -20.90 -3.79
N GLU A 224 10.77 -19.71 -3.19
CA GLU A 224 10.88 -18.41 -3.87
C GLU A 224 12.26 -18.24 -4.52
N MET A 225 13.33 -18.60 -3.80
CA MET A 225 14.69 -18.57 -4.30
C MET A 225 14.90 -19.54 -5.47
N GLU A 226 14.34 -20.75 -5.40
CA GLU A 226 14.40 -21.73 -6.48
C GLU A 226 13.61 -21.28 -7.72
N ILE A 227 12.44 -20.67 -7.53
CA ILE A 227 11.66 -20.07 -8.62
C ILE A 227 12.46 -18.94 -9.29
N HIS A 228 13.10 -18.08 -8.49
CA HIS A 228 13.96 -17.02 -9.04
C HIS A 228 15.17 -17.61 -9.80
N PHE A 229 15.78 -18.68 -9.29
CA PHE A 229 16.85 -19.40 -9.99
C PHE A 229 16.36 -19.96 -11.34
N ASP A 230 15.18 -20.59 -11.38
CA ASP A 230 14.60 -21.16 -12.60
C ASP A 230 14.27 -20.06 -13.64
N LYS A 231 13.71 -18.94 -13.20
CA LYS A 231 13.45 -17.76 -14.05
C LYS A 231 14.73 -17.20 -14.67
N VAL A 232 15.79 -17.07 -13.87
CA VAL A 232 17.11 -16.63 -14.34
C VAL A 232 17.73 -17.66 -15.30
N ALA A 233 17.57 -18.96 -15.02
CA ALA A 233 18.05 -20.01 -15.91
C ALA A 233 17.34 -20.03 -17.26
N CYS A 234 16.06 -19.61 -17.31
CA CYS A 234 15.28 -19.45 -18.53
C CYS A 234 15.56 -18.14 -19.27
N SER A 235 16.17 -17.13 -18.62
CA SER A 235 16.53 -15.87 -19.26
C SER A 235 17.92 -15.87 -19.88
N THR A 236 18.67 -16.97 -19.75
CA THR A 236 19.92 -17.14 -20.51
C THR A 236 19.62 -17.32 -21.99
N GLN A 237 20.52 -16.82 -22.82
CA GLN A 237 20.49 -17.10 -24.25
C GLN A 237 21.47 -18.23 -24.53
N ASP A 238 20.94 -19.28 -25.15
CA ASP A 238 21.67 -20.50 -25.45
C ASP A 238 21.94 -20.54 -26.97
N ASP A 239 23.21 -20.68 -27.34
CA ASP A 239 23.69 -21.05 -28.67
C ASP A 239 24.27 -22.50 -28.59
N ASP A 240 24.47 -23.17 -29.72
CA ASP A 240 24.78 -24.63 -29.78
C ASP A 240 25.99 -25.06 -28.92
N SER A 241 26.88 -24.13 -28.54
CA SER A 241 28.05 -24.39 -27.70
C SER A 241 28.28 -23.40 -26.55
N LEU A 242 27.56 -22.27 -26.54
CA LEU A 242 27.81 -21.16 -25.62
C LEU A 242 26.50 -20.69 -24.99
N VAL A 243 26.57 -20.39 -23.70
CA VAL A 243 25.47 -19.80 -22.94
C VAL A 243 25.95 -18.45 -22.44
N TYR A 244 25.13 -17.43 -22.65
CA TYR A 244 25.43 -16.11 -22.12
C TYR A 244 24.26 -15.49 -21.36
N ILE A 245 24.62 -14.65 -20.40
CA ILE A 245 23.69 -13.95 -19.52
C ILE A 245 24.13 -12.49 -19.40
N THR A 246 23.17 -11.58 -19.53
CA THR A 246 23.44 -10.14 -19.41
C THR A 246 22.74 -9.61 -18.17
N GLY A 247 23.45 -8.80 -17.40
CA GLY A 247 22.94 -8.17 -16.19
C GLY A 247 23.68 -6.88 -15.86
N TYR A 248 23.29 -6.26 -14.75
CA TYR A 248 23.86 -5.00 -14.29
C TYR A 248 24.57 -5.18 -12.95
N ILE A 249 25.75 -4.59 -12.84
CA ILE A 249 26.59 -4.63 -11.63
C ILE A 249 26.98 -3.19 -11.27
N PRO A 250 26.87 -2.78 -9.99
CA PRO A 250 27.39 -1.50 -9.54
C PRO A 250 28.90 -1.43 -9.77
N GLN A 251 29.42 -0.31 -10.29
CA GLN A 251 30.84 -0.14 -10.59
C GLN A 251 31.73 -0.44 -9.38
N THR A 252 31.28 -0.11 -8.16
CA THR A 252 31.97 -0.41 -6.90
C THR A 252 32.16 -1.91 -6.63
N LYS A 253 31.34 -2.77 -7.23
CA LYS A 253 31.38 -4.23 -7.08
C LYS A 253 32.05 -4.93 -8.27
N LEU A 254 32.43 -4.20 -9.32
CA LEU A 254 33.01 -4.77 -10.54
C LEU A 254 34.31 -5.52 -10.25
N GLU A 255 35.23 -4.95 -9.47
CA GLU A 255 36.50 -5.62 -9.12
C GLU A 255 36.30 -6.97 -8.42
N LYS A 256 35.23 -7.09 -7.60
CA LYS A 256 34.91 -8.36 -6.94
C LYS A 256 34.41 -9.38 -7.95
N PHE A 257 33.60 -8.94 -8.92
CA PHE A 257 33.13 -9.78 -10.01
C PHE A 257 34.28 -10.27 -10.89
N GLU A 258 35.21 -9.39 -11.27
CA GLU A 258 36.37 -9.74 -12.10
C GLU A 258 37.25 -10.82 -11.44
N LYS A 259 37.46 -10.74 -10.11
CA LYS A 259 38.19 -11.75 -9.34
C LYS A 259 37.49 -13.12 -9.39
N VAL A 260 36.16 -13.14 -9.34
CA VAL A 260 35.36 -14.37 -9.43
C VAL A 260 35.42 -14.95 -10.84
N ALA A 261 35.21 -14.11 -11.87
CA ALA A 261 35.27 -14.50 -13.27
C ALA A 261 36.64 -15.08 -13.63
N LYS A 262 37.74 -14.44 -13.18
CA LYS A 262 39.11 -14.94 -13.40
C LYS A 262 39.37 -16.28 -12.71
N LYS A 263 38.84 -16.50 -11.50
CA LYS A 263 39.01 -17.76 -10.77
C LYS A 263 38.28 -18.92 -11.44
N LYS A 264 37.14 -18.64 -12.07
CA LYS A 264 36.29 -19.63 -12.76
C LYS A 264 36.53 -19.69 -14.27
N SER A 265 37.48 -18.90 -14.79
CA SER A 265 37.83 -18.82 -16.22
C SER A 265 36.65 -18.46 -17.14
N TRP A 266 35.77 -17.56 -16.70
CA TRP A 266 34.64 -17.09 -17.51
C TRP A 266 35.04 -15.99 -18.50
N GLY A 267 34.44 -16.00 -19.69
CA GLY A 267 34.46 -14.84 -20.58
C GLY A 267 33.48 -13.79 -20.08
N TYR A 268 33.86 -12.53 -20.01
CA TYR A 268 32.94 -11.45 -19.70
C TYR A 268 33.25 -10.20 -20.52
N MET A 269 32.20 -9.43 -20.80
CA MET A 269 32.27 -8.13 -21.44
C MET A 269 31.59 -7.12 -20.52
N SER A 270 32.25 -6.01 -20.25
CA SER A 270 31.71 -4.93 -19.42
C SER A 270 31.60 -3.64 -20.23
N GLU A 271 30.41 -3.08 -20.32
CA GLU A 271 30.11 -1.87 -21.06
C GLU A 271 29.39 -0.87 -20.16
N ASP A 272 29.47 0.41 -20.52
CA ASP A 272 28.61 1.43 -19.93
C ASP A 272 27.18 1.27 -20.51
N PRO A 273 26.12 1.35 -19.69
CA PRO A 273 24.75 1.35 -20.19
C PRO A 273 24.54 2.45 -21.24
N GLY A 274 23.85 2.13 -22.33
CA GLY A 274 23.48 3.12 -23.35
C GLY A 274 22.43 4.11 -22.85
N GLU A 275 22.19 5.19 -23.58
CA GLU A 275 21.16 6.19 -23.22
C GLU A 275 19.74 5.61 -23.23
N ASP A 276 19.49 4.58 -24.06
CA ASP A 276 18.22 3.87 -24.16
C ASP A 276 18.12 2.66 -23.21
N ASP A 277 19.20 2.29 -22.53
CA ASP A 277 19.17 1.21 -21.53
C ASP A 277 18.53 1.74 -20.24
N ASN A 278 17.67 0.95 -19.60
CA ASN A 278 17.07 1.26 -18.31
C ASN A 278 17.70 0.41 -17.19
N PRO A 279 18.96 0.68 -16.77
CA PRO A 279 19.61 -0.09 -15.73
C PRO A 279 18.89 0.06 -14.38
N PRO A 280 19.05 -0.92 -13.46
CA PRO A 280 18.50 -0.80 -12.13
C PRO A 280 19.20 0.29 -11.33
N THR A 281 18.48 0.93 -10.42
CA THR A 281 18.95 2.02 -9.59
C THR A 281 19.38 1.50 -8.22
N LEU A 282 20.62 1.81 -7.84
CA LEU A 282 21.09 1.68 -6.46
C LEU A 282 21.35 3.08 -5.89
N VAL A 283 20.51 3.50 -4.95
CA VAL A 283 20.65 4.81 -4.29
C VAL A 283 21.60 4.68 -3.10
N GLN A 284 22.74 5.36 -3.18
CA GLN A 284 23.62 5.55 -2.03
C GLN A 284 23.35 6.92 -1.40
N TYR A 285 22.70 6.90 -0.24
CA TYR A 285 22.41 8.13 0.50
C TYR A 285 23.67 8.72 1.13
N GLN A 286 23.78 10.04 1.10
CA GLN A 286 24.79 10.75 1.89
C GLN A 286 24.49 10.61 3.40
N LYS A 287 25.51 10.81 4.25
CA LYS A 287 25.36 10.72 5.71
C LYS A 287 24.24 11.67 6.18
N GLY A 288 23.24 11.13 6.88
CA GLY A 288 22.06 11.88 7.35
C GLY A 288 20.89 11.95 6.37
N VAL A 289 21.09 11.77 5.06
CA VAL A 289 19.98 11.80 4.07
C VAL A 289 19.24 10.46 4.02
N GLY A 290 19.92 9.36 4.36
CA GLY A 290 19.34 8.02 4.36
C GLY A 290 18.16 7.83 5.31
N ILE A 291 17.85 8.82 6.15
CA ILE A 291 16.68 8.89 7.03
C ILE A 291 15.38 8.76 6.24
N ILE A 292 15.35 9.25 5.00
CA ILE A 292 14.15 9.24 4.14
C ILE A 292 13.81 7.86 3.58
N LYS A 293 14.75 6.90 3.59
CA LYS A 293 14.58 5.60 2.92
C LYS A 293 13.27 4.88 3.28
N PRO A 294 12.88 4.74 4.56
CA PRO A 294 11.64 4.04 4.92
C PRO A 294 10.40 4.67 4.29
N LEU A 295 10.41 5.98 4.03
CA LEU A 295 9.30 6.64 3.35
C LEU A 295 9.24 6.23 1.87
N PHE A 296 10.37 6.23 1.15
CA PHE A 296 10.39 5.76 -0.24
C PHE A 296 10.03 4.27 -0.35
N ASP A 297 10.48 3.44 0.59
CA ASP A 297 10.13 2.01 0.65
C ASP A 297 8.60 1.84 0.84
N ILE A 298 7.94 2.67 1.68
CA ILE A 298 6.48 2.67 1.86
C ILE A 298 5.74 3.15 0.61
N LEU A 299 6.30 4.14 -0.08
CA LEU A 299 5.70 4.71 -1.30
C LEU A 299 5.91 3.82 -2.52
N GLY A 300 6.84 2.86 -2.46
CA GLY A 300 7.18 1.98 -3.58
C GLY A 300 7.78 2.75 -4.77
N THR A 301 8.41 3.90 -4.52
CA THR A 301 8.97 4.75 -5.58
C THR A 301 10.48 4.66 -5.63
N VAL A 302 11.03 4.44 -6.83
CA VAL A 302 12.47 4.35 -7.08
C VAL A 302 12.83 5.36 -8.16
N PRO A 303 13.83 6.23 -7.95
CA PRO A 303 14.24 7.16 -8.99
C PRO A 303 14.83 6.40 -10.19
N GLY A 304 14.56 6.89 -11.39
CA GLY A 304 15.19 6.38 -12.61
C GLY A 304 16.70 6.54 -12.56
N TYR A 305 17.45 5.64 -13.21
CA TYR A 305 18.92 5.67 -13.15
C TYR A 305 19.52 6.96 -13.72
N HIS A 306 18.89 7.53 -14.74
CA HIS A 306 19.27 8.80 -15.36
C HIS A 306 18.71 10.04 -14.63
N GLU A 307 17.90 9.84 -13.60
CA GLU A 307 17.30 10.90 -12.80
C GLU A 307 18.25 11.40 -11.71
N GLY A 308 18.00 12.62 -11.22
CA GLY A 308 18.78 13.19 -10.12
C GLY A 308 18.33 12.64 -8.77
N ASP A 309 19.27 12.45 -7.84
CA ASP A 309 18.92 12.13 -6.46
C ASP A 309 18.37 13.38 -5.75
N ILE A 310 17.05 13.40 -5.52
CA ILE A 310 16.37 14.47 -4.78
C ILE A 310 16.15 14.19 -3.29
N SER A 311 16.70 13.10 -2.77
CA SER A 311 16.38 12.59 -1.42
C SER A 311 16.55 13.63 -0.31
N LEU A 312 17.56 14.51 -0.43
CA LEU A 312 17.80 15.58 0.55
C LEU A 312 16.67 16.61 0.55
N TRP A 313 16.32 17.11 -0.63
CA TRP A 313 15.27 18.12 -0.79
C TRP A 313 13.91 17.55 -0.42
N PHE A 314 13.65 16.30 -0.85
CA PHE A 314 12.45 15.57 -0.46
C PHE A 314 12.34 15.47 1.06
N LEU A 315 13.39 15.04 1.76
CA LEU A 315 13.40 14.94 3.22
C LEU A 315 13.10 16.29 3.89
N MET A 316 13.71 17.37 3.41
CA MET A 316 13.54 18.71 3.97
C MET A 316 12.10 19.22 3.85
N PHE A 317 11.53 19.21 2.63
CA PHE A 317 10.17 19.69 2.40
C PHE A 317 9.13 18.75 2.99
N PHE A 318 9.31 17.43 2.88
CA PHE A 318 8.42 16.46 3.51
C PHE A 318 8.34 16.67 5.03
N THR A 319 9.48 16.87 5.70
CA THR A 319 9.52 17.13 7.15
C THR A 319 8.74 18.40 7.50
N LEU A 320 8.88 19.46 6.70
CA LEU A 320 8.16 20.71 6.90
C LEU A 320 6.65 20.55 6.65
N PHE A 321 6.24 19.84 5.60
CA PHE A 321 4.83 19.60 5.29
C PHE A 321 4.18 18.70 6.33
N PHE A 322 4.89 17.68 6.80
CA PHE A 322 4.47 16.85 7.91
C PHE A 322 4.18 17.71 9.16
N ALA A 323 5.12 18.58 9.52
CA ALA A 323 4.99 19.46 10.66
C ALA A 323 3.79 20.41 10.52
N MET A 324 3.57 20.97 9.33
CA MET A 324 2.48 21.91 9.06
C MET A 324 1.09 21.25 9.03
N ILE A 325 0.98 20.07 8.42
CA ILE A 325 -0.29 19.33 8.30
C ILE A 325 -0.74 18.84 9.68
N ILE A 326 0.17 18.25 10.46
CA ILE A 326 -0.16 17.78 11.81
C ILE A 326 -0.38 18.97 12.75
N GLY A 327 0.46 20.01 12.65
CA GLY A 327 0.19 21.33 13.21
C GLY A 327 0.17 21.45 14.74
N ASP A 328 0.30 20.35 15.49
CA ASP A 328 0.08 20.28 16.93
C ASP A 328 1.28 19.68 17.68
N ALA A 329 1.82 20.42 18.64
CA ALA A 329 3.00 20.01 19.41
C ALA A 329 2.72 18.81 20.33
N GLY A 330 1.48 18.65 20.81
CA GLY A 330 1.03 17.50 21.60
C GLY A 330 1.09 16.20 20.78
N TYR A 331 0.66 16.25 19.52
CA TYR A 331 0.79 15.09 18.61
C TYR A 331 2.24 14.80 18.26
N GLY A 332 3.07 15.83 18.08
CA GLY A 332 4.51 15.67 17.92
C GLY A 332 5.16 14.95 19.11
N LEU A 333 4.72 15.22 20.35
CA LEU A 333 5.18 14.50 21.53
C LEU A 333 4.72 13.03 21.54
N ILE A 334 3.49 12.74 21.11
CA ILE A 334 3.00 11.36 20.97
C ILE A 334 3.87 10.58 19.97
N PHE A 335 4.20 11.17 18.82
CA PHE A 335 5.11 10.55 17.85
C PHE A 335 6.52 10.35 18.40
N LEU A 336 7.03 11.32 19.18
CA LEU A 336 8.33 11.19 19.84
C LEU A 336 8.35 10.02 20.83
N LEU A 337 7.31 9.90 21.66
CA LEU A 337 7.15 8.79 22.61
C LEU A 337 7.02 7.45 21.89
N ALA A 338 6.28 7.38 20.78
CA ALA A 338 6.19 6.18 19.96
C ALA A 338 7.56 5.78 19.40
N GLY A 339 8.36 6.73 18.92
CA GLY A 339 9.72 6.47 18.45
C GLY A 339 10.66 5.99 19.56
N VAL A 340 10.55 6.55 20.76
CA VAL A 340 11.32 6.08 21.93
C VAL A 340 10.90 4.66 22.31
N ALA A 341 9.61 4.35 22.34
CA ALA A 341 9.11 3.01 22.63
C ALA A 341 9.61 1.97 21.61
N MET A 342 9.62 2.31 20.32
CA MET A 342 10.17 1.47 19.25
C MET A 342 11.68 1.23 19.43
N HIS A 343 12.44 2.27 19.78
CA HIS A 343 13.87 2.18 20.05
C HIS A 343 14.16 1.29 21.27
N LEU A 344 13.41 1.44 22.36
CA LEU A 344 13.56 0.61 23.55
C LEU A 344 13.25 -0.87 23.26
N LYS A 345 12.23 -1.15 22.46
CA LYS A 345 11.84 -2.52 22.07
C LYS A 345 12.89 -3.19 21.19
N THR A 346 13.44 -2.46 20.22
CA THR A 346 14.39 -3.01 19.24
C THR A 346 15.85 -2.95 19.70
N LYS A 347 16.15 -2.20 20.77
CA LYS A 347 17.49 -1.93 21.33
C LYS A 347 18.52 -1.44 20.28
N LYS A 348 18.05 -1.00 19.12
CA LYS A 348 18.85 -0.48 18.00
C LYS A 348 18.12 0.70 17.39
N VAL A 349 18.86 1.75 17.04
CA VAL A 349 18.30 2.88 16.29
C VAL A 349 18.14 2.44 14.84
N THR A 350 16.90 2.21 14.42
CA THR A 350 16.56 1.98 13.01
C THR A 350 16.42 3.32 12.29
N THR A 351 16.58 3.30 10.96
CA THR A 351 16.35 4.48 10.11
C THR A 351 14.93 5.04 10.28
N ALA A 352 13.94 4.16 10.49
CA ALA A 352 12.55 4.55 10.74
C ALA A 352 12.38 5.30 12.07
N ASN A 353 13.07 4.86 13.14
CA ASN A 353 13.05 5.59 14.42
C ASN A 353 13.64 6.99 14.26
N LEU A 354 14.73 7.11 13.50
CA LEU A 354 15.38 8.39 13.23
C LEU A 354 14.50 9.33 12.40
N LEU A 355 13.80 8.80 11.39
CA LEU A 355 12.80 9.56 10.63
C LEU A 355 11.70 10.06 11.56
N LEU A 356 11.15 9.18 12.39
CA LEU A 356 10.10 9.54 13.34
C LEU A 356 10.57 10.63 14.32
N TYR A 357 11.82 10.60 14.78
CA TYR A 357 12.39 11.66 15.62
C TYR A 357 12.48 13.00 14.89
N VAL A 358 12.96 13.01 13.64
CA VAL A 358 13.05 14.23 12.83
C VAL A 358 11.66 14.84 12.59
N LEU A 359 10.69 14.02 12.21
CA LEU A 359 9.30 14.45 12.00
C LEU A 359 8.67 14.97 13.29
N SER A 360 8.84 14.23 14.40
CA SER A 360 8.31 14.62 15.72
C SER A 360 8.90 15.94 16.19
N ALA A 361 10.22 16.11 16.08
CA ALA A 361 10.89 17.35 16.46
C ALA A 361 10.39 18.53 15.62
N ALA A 362 10.25 18.36 14.31
CA ALA A 362 9.72 19.39 13.43
C ALA A 362 8.26 19.76 13.77
N THR A 363 7.41 18.77 14.05
CA THR A 363 6.02 19.01 14.48
C THR A 363 5.94 19.72 15.83
N ILE A 364 6.81 19.37 16.80
CA ILE A 364 6.86 20.07 18.09
C ILE A 364 7.29 21.52 17.90
N ILE A 365 8.32 21.77 17.08
CA ILE A 365 8.78 23.12 16.77
C ILE A 365 7.65 23.90 16.10
N TRP A 366 7.04 23.35 15.04
CA TRP A 366 5.96 24.03 14.31
C TRP A 366 4.74 24.29 15.20
N GLY A 367 4.26 23.29 15.93
CA GLY A 367 3.13 23.44 16.86
C GLY A 367 3.43 24.43 17.99
N SER A 368 4.68 24.52 18.44
CA SER A 368 5.10 25.55 19.41
C SER A 368 5.10 26.95 18.80
N LEU A 369 5.53 27.08 17.54
CA LEU A 369 5.53 28.36 16.81
C LEU A 369 4.11 28.85 16.50
N THR A 370 3.16 27.94 16.21
CA THR A 370 1.74 28.26 15.99
C THR A 370 0.93 28.32 17.29
N GLY A 371 1.52 27.93 18.43
CA GLY A 371 0.86 27.92 19.74
C GLY A 371 -0.14 26.78 19.98
N THR A 372 -0.12 25.72 19.16
CA THR A 372 -1.11 24.63 19.22
C THR A 372 -0.61 23.45 20.03
N TRP A 373 -1.26 23.22 21.18
CA TRP A 373 -1.03 22.06 22.05
C TRP A 373 -2.36 21.35 22.32
N PHE A 374 -2.54 20.15 21.76
CA PHE A 374 -3.81 19.41 21.77
C PHE A 374 -5.01 20.24 21.32
N GLY A 375 -4.81 21.23 20.46
CA GLY A 375 -5.85 22.21 20.07
C GLY A 375 -6.50 22.97 21.24
N SER A 376 -5.82 23.10 22.39
CA SER A 376 -6.35 23.75 23.59
C SER A 376 -5.73 25.13 23.84
N GLU A 377 -6.57 26.17 23.87
CA GLU A 377 -6.19 27.55 24.20
C GLU A 377 -5.72 27.68 25.66
N THR A 378 -6.37 26.95 26.58
CA THR A 378 -6.06 26.96 28.01
C THR A 378 -4.63 26.49 28.32
N ILE A 379 -4.11 25.53 27.56
CA ILE A 379 -2.73 25.04 27.74
C ILE A 379 -1.73 26.14 27.34
N LEU A 380 -2.02 26.90 26.28
CA LEU A 380 -1.16 27.97 25.80
C LEU A 380 -1.10 29.14 26.80
N ILE A 381 -2.24 29.58 27.33
CA ILE A 381 -2.34 30.73 28.24
C ILE A 381 -1.67 30.45 29.60
N ASN A 382 -1.79 29.22 30.10
CA ASN A 382 -1.34 28.86 31.45
C ASN A 382 0.15 28.45 31.53
N THR A 383 0.88 28.45 30.41
CA THR A 383 2.28 28.05 30.35
C THR A 383 3.15 29.19 29.80
N PRO A 384 4.47 29.23 30.11
CA PRO A 384 5.39 30.21 29.54
C PRO A 384 5.62 30.02 28.01
N LEU A 385 4.87 29.11 27.38
CA LEU A 385 4.92 28.80 25.95
C LEU A 385 4.41 29.96 25.08
N LYS A 386 3.61 30.90 25.63
CA LYS A 386 3.14 32.10 24.93
C LYS A 386 4.29 32.94 24.33
N ASN A 387 5.47 32.94 24.96
CA ASN A 387 6.64 33.71 24.49
C ASN A 387 7.34 33.09 23.27
N LEU A 388 7.09 31.81 22.96
CA LEU A 388 7.67 31.11 21.81
C LEU A 388 6.79 31.17 20.55
N VAL A 389 5.54 31.63 20.69
CA VAL A 389 4.58 31.73 19.57
C VAL A 389 4.94 32.92 18.70
N LEU A 390 4.93 32.71 17.38
CA LEU A 390 5.06 33.79 16.42
C LEU A 390 3.68 34.43 16.17
N PRO A 391 3.46 35.71 16.52
CA PRO A 391 2.15 36.34 16.42
C PRO A 391 1.51 36.24 15.03
N ASN A 392 2.32 36.31 13.97
CA ASN A 392 1.81 36.33 12.59
C ASN A 392 1.30 34.98 12.07
N ILE A 393 1.58 33.86 12.76
CA ILE A 393 1.21 32.49 12.35
C ILE A 393 0.52 31.71 13.47
N THR A 394 0.05 32.41 14.52
CA THR A 394 -0.64 31.80 15.65
C THR A 394 -1.99 31.20 15.24
N ASN A 395 -2.32 30.04 15.80
CA ASN A 395 -3.65 29.46 15.63
C ASN A 395 -4.70 30.07 16.59
N PHE A 396 -4.25 30.93 17.52
CA PHE A 396 -5.08 31.68 18.47
C PHE A 396 -4.84 33.20 18.30
N PRO A 397 -5.47 33.83 17.31
CA PRO A 397 -5.19 35.23 16.92
C PRO A 397 -5.74 36.25 17.92
N THR A 398 -6.82 35.89 18.63
CA THR A 398 -7.47 36.73 19.66
C THR A 398 -6.56 37.02 20.85
N ASP A 399 -5.61 36.13 21.14
CA ASP A 399 -4.65 36.27 22.24
C ASP A 399 -3.49 37.24 21.96
N PHE A 400 -3.38 37.71 20.72
CA PHE A 400 -2.31 38.57 20.20
C PHE A 400 -2.86 39.81 19.45
N ASP A 401 -4.12 40.18 19.70
CA ASP A 401 -4.80 41.34 19.08
C ASP A 401 -4.87 41.29 17.54
N LEU A 402 -4.86 40.09 16.95
CA LEU A 402 -4.95 39.88 15.51
C LEU A 402 -6.33 39.36 15.10
N THR A 403 -6.74 39.65 13.87
CA THR A 403 -7.96 39.05 13.31
C THR A 403 -7.68 37.65 12.78
N SER A 404 -8.68 36.77 12.86
CA SER A 404 -8.60 35.41 12.28
C SER A 404 -8.29 35.44 10.79
N GLN A 405 -8.79 36.45 10.07
CA GLN A 405 -8.55 36.59 8.64
C GLN A 405 -7.10 36.99 8.33
N THR A 406 -6.50 37.91 9.08
CA THR A 406 -5.10 38.29 8.90
C THR A 406 -4.18 37.08 9.08
N THR A 407 -4.44 36.26 10.10
CA THR A 407 -3.56 35.13 10.40
C THR A 407 -3.73 33.97 9.42
N GLN A 408 -4.96 33.69 8.98
CA GLN A 408 -5.21 32.74 7.89
C GLN A 408 -4.52 33.18 6.60
N ASN A 409 -4.60 34.47 6.25
CA ASN A 409 -3.93 35.03 5.09
C ASN A 409 -2.40 34.86 5.19
N ASN A 410 -1.81 35.11 6.36
CA ASN A 410 -0.37 34.93 6.58
C ASN A 410 0.07 33.47 6.40
N ILE A 411 -0.70 32.50 6.91
CA ILE A 411 -0.38 31.07 6.76
C ILE A 411 -0.55 30.64 5.29
N MET A 412 -1.60 31.08 4.60
CA MET A 412 -1.77 30.85 3.17
C MET A 412 -0.61 31.44 2.35
N GLN A 413 -0.21 32.68 2.66
CA GLN A 413 0.94 33.33 2.02
C GLN A 413 2.21 32.52 2.25
N PHE A 414 2.44 32.02 3.47
CA PHE A 414 3.57 31.15 3.78
C PHE A 414 3.55 29.86 2.97
N CYS A 415 2.39 29.21 2.82
CA CYS A 415 2.25 28.01 1.97
C CYS A 415 2.62 28.29 0.51
N PHE A 416 2.18 29.42 -0.05
CA PHE A 416 2.53 29.82 -1.42
C PHE A 416 4.01 30.19 -1.56
N ILE A 417 4.61 30.82 -0.56
CA ILE A 417 6.07 31.09 -0.54
C ILE A 417 6.82 29.76 -0.57
N LEU A 418 6.44 28.80 0.27
CA LEU A 418 7.07 27.49 0.29
C LEU A 418 6.93 26.76 -1.05
N GLY A 419 5.74 26.77 -1.65
CA GLY A 419 5.54 26.18 -2.97
C GLY A 419 6.37 26.83 -4.07
N THR A 420 6.47 28.17 -4.03
CA THR A 420 7.32 28.91 -4.97
C THR A 420 8.79 28.55 -4.78
N ILE A 421 9.28 28.48 -3.53
CA ILE A 421 10.66 28.06 -3.22
C ILE A 421 10.90 26.62 -3.70
N GLN A 422 9.97 25.71 -3.45
CA GLN A 422 10.13 24.31 -3.83
C GLN A 422 10.16 24.14 -5.36
N LEU A 423 9.24 24.77 -6.10
CA LEU A 423 9.18 24.67 -7.56
C LEU A 423 10.35 25.38 -8.23
N THR A 424 10.74 26.57 -7.76
CA THR A 424 11.94 27.27 -8.28
C THR A 424 13.21 26.47 -8.02
N LEU A 425 13.30 25.79 -6.88
CA LEU A 425 14.44 24.92 -6.59
C LEU A 425 14.53 23.74 -7.57
N ALA A 426 13.39 23.16 -7.98
CA ALA A 426 13.38 22.12 -9.02
C ALA A 426 14.02 22.62 -10.31
N GLU A 427 13.64 23.82 -10.76
CA GLU A 427 14.23 24.45 -11.94
C GLU A 427 15.71 24.77 -11.77
N VAL A 428 16.13 25.25 -10.61
CA VAL A 428 17.55 25.51 -10.32
C VAL A 428 18.38 24.22 -10.42
N ILE A 429 17.85 23.10 -9.94
CA ILE A 429 18.52 21.79 -10.07
C ILE A 429 18.62 21.40 -11.56
N ASN A 430 17.57 21.64 -12.36
CA ASN A 430 17.59 21.42 -13.80
C ASN A 430 18.63 22.29 -14.53
N ILE A 431 18.69 23.59 -14.21
CA ILE A 431 19.66 24.54 -14.76
C ILE A 431 21.08 24.05 -14.50
N VAL A 432 21.41 23.72 -13.26
CA VAL A 432 22.76 23.24 -12.89
C VAL A 432 23.11 21.95 -13.65
N ARG A 433 22.15 21.02 -13.79
CA ARG A 433 22.32 19.77 -14.54
C ARG A 433 22.57 20.01 -16.04
N LYS A 434 21.78 20.89 -16.67
CA LYS A 434 21.88 21.18 -18.12
C LYS A 434 23.12 22.00 -18.46
N ILE A 435 23.53 22.95 -17.60
CA ILE A 435 24.81 23.68 -17.74
C ILE A 435 25.98 22.70 -17.75
N GLY A 436 25.97 21.69 -16.87
CA GLY A 436 27.00 20.65 -16.83
C GLY A 436 27.10 19.82 -18.11
N LYS A 437 25.98 19.63 -18.83
CA LYS A 437 25.90 18.91 -20.10
C LYS A 437 26.08 19.81 -21.35
N LYS A 438 26.35 21.12 -21.16
CA LYS A 438 26.40 22.14 -22.23
C LYS A 438 25.12 22.18 -23.09
N ASP A 439 23.98 21.87 -22.49
CA ASP A 439 22.68 21.89 -23.15
C ASP A 439 22.09 23.30 -23.07
N ILE A 440 21.77 23.93 -24.21
CA ILE A 440 21.26 25.32 -24.31
C ILE A 440 19.82 25.42 -23.75
N SER A 441 19.12 24.29 -23.59
CA SER A 441 17.77 24.22 -23.00
C SER A 441 17.71 24.77 -21.55
N PHE A 442 18.85 25.01 -20.87
CA PHE A 442 18.86 25.69 -19.56
C PHE A 442 18.23 27.10 -19.59
N ILE A 443 18.19 27.77 -20.75
CA ILE A 443 17.55 29.09 -20.89
C ILE A 443 16.03 28.98 -20.74
N ALA A 444 15.43 27.86 -21.14
CA ALA A 444 14.02 27.61 -20.93
C ALA A 444 13.68 27.45 -19.44
N ASP A 445 14.55 26.78 -18.67
CA ASP A 445 14.38 26.61 -17.22
C ASP A 445 14.50 27.97 -16.47
N ILE A 446 15.29 28.91 -17.00
CA ILE A 446 15.32 30.30 -16.52
C ILE A 446 13.97 30.99 -16.81
N GLY A 447 13.40 30.76 -18.00
CA GLY A 447 12.05 31.22 -18.34
C GLY A 447 11.00 30.68 -17.37
N TRP A 448 11.01 29.37 -17.11
CA TRP A 448 10.14 28.76 -16.10
C TRP A 448 10.34 29.33 -14.70
N THR A 449 11.58 29.61 -14.29
CA THR A 449 11.86 30.24 -13.00
C THR A 449 11.23 31.64 -12.90
N MET A 450 11.33 32.45 -13.97
CA MET A 450 10.67 33.76 -14.03
C MET A 450 9.16 33.63 -13.94
N ASP A 451 8.59 32.69 -14.69
CA ASP A 451 7.14 32.43 -14.71
C ASP A 451 6.64 32.02 -13.32
N ILE A 452 7.29 31.07 -12.64
CA ILE A 452 6.92 30.62 -11.29
C ILE A 452 6.89 31.80 -10.30
N VAL A 453 7.95 32.63 -10.30
CA VAL A 453 8.07 33.78 -9.36
C VAL A 453 6.99 34.83 -9.61
N VAL A 454 6.64 35.06 -10.86
CA VAL A 454 5.63 36.06 -11.21
C VAL A 454 4.21 35.53 -11.01
N LEU A 455 4.00 34.25 -11.28
CA LEU A 455 2.74 33.54 -11.07
C LEU A 455 2.37 33.46 -9.59
N TYR A 456 3.35 33.41 -8.69
CA TYR A 456 3.15 33.58 -7.25
C TYR A 456 2.39 34.88 -6.91
N PHE A 457 2.74 36.01 -7.51
CA PHE A 457 2.04 37.28 -7.27
C PHE A 457 0.60 37.27 -7.81
N VAL A 458 0.36 36.57 -8.91
CA VAL A 458 -0.99 36.36 -9.46
C VAL A 458 -1.83 35.51 -8.51
N VAL A 459 -1.28 34.41 -8.01
CA VAL A 459 -1.93 33.53 -7.04
C VAL A 459 -2.27 34.28 -5.75
N LEU A 460 -1.33 35.08 -5.21
CA LEU A 460 -1.59 35.90 -4.02
C LEU A 460 -2.70 36.93 -4.23
N ASN A 461 -2.74 37.58 -5.39
CA ASN A 461 -3.81 38.51 -5.71
C ASN A 461 -5.17 37.80 -5.78
N LEU A 462 -5.22 36.62 -6.39
CA LEU A 462 -6.47 35.86 -6.52
C LEU A 462 -7.02 35.38 -5.16
N VAL A 463 -6.16 34.82 -4.32
CA VAL A 463 -6.58 34.13 -3.08
C VAL A 463 -6.70 35.10 -1.90
N ILE A 464 -5.73 35.99 -1.74
CA ILE A 464 -5.58 36.85 -0.54
C ILE A 464 -5.93 38.32 -0.86
N GLN A 465 -6.22 38.64 -2.13
CA GLN A 465 -6.50 40.01 -2.59
C GLN A 465 -5.33 40.98 -2.34
N ALA A 466 -4.10 40.45 -2.35
CA ALA A 466 -2.87 41.25 -2.22
C ALA A 466 -2.67 42.15 -3.45
N PRO A 467 -2.15 43.38 -3.30
CA PRO A 467 -1.92 44.28 -4.42
C PRO A 467 -0.86 43.73 -5.37
N CYS A 468 -1.18 43.64 -6.66
CA CYS A 468 -0.29 43.13 -7.69
C CYS A 468 -0.07 44.18 -8.78
N ASN A 469 1.18 44.36 -9.20
CA ASN A 469 1.54 45.29 -10.27
C ASN A 469 1.48 44.58 -11.63
N TYR A 470 0.29 44.60 -12.25
CA TYR A 470 0.05 44.00 -13.56
C TYR A 470 1.00 44.47 -14.66
N SER A 471 1.46 45.73 -14.59
CA SER A 471 2.40 46.31 -15.56
C SER A 471 3.77 45.65 -15.55
N VAL A 472 4.15 44.99 -14.45
CA VAL A 472 5.41 44.23 -14.31
C VAL A 472 5.17 42.74 -14.54
N VAL A 473 4.06 42.21 -14.04
CA VAL A 473 3.73 40.78 -14.08
C VAL A 473 3.51 40.28 -15.52
N PHE A 474 2.65 40.93 -16.30
CA PHE A 474 2.31 40.43 -17.64
C PHE A 474 3.50 40.40 -18.61
N PRO A 475 4.37 41.44 -18.69
CA PRO A 475 5.53 41.39 -19.57
C PRO A 475 6.51 40.28 -19.21
N ILE A 476 6.72 40.01 -17.92
CA ILE A 476 7.67 38.97 -17.49
C ILE A 476 7.13 37.58 -17.85
N ILE A 477 5.83 37.32 -17.68
CA ILE A 477 5.21 36.06 -18.12
C ILE A 477 5.38 35.87 -19.63
N ILE A 478 5.18 36.93 -20.43
CA ILE A 478 5.38 36.85 -21.88
C ILE A 478 6.84 36.55 -22.21
N VAL A 479 7.79 37.19 -21.52
CA VAL A 479 9.22 36.95 -21.71
C VAL A 479 9.59 35.52 -21.33
N GLY A 480 9.14 35.02 -20.17
CA GLY A 480 9.37 33.64 -19.73
C GLY A 480 8.81 32.63 -20.72
N PHE A 481 7.56 32.82 -21.15
CA PHE A 481 6.92 31.99 -22.18
C PHE A 481 7.68 31.99 -23.51
N VAL A 482 8.15 33.15 -23.97
CA VAL A 482 8.98 33.26 -25.18
C VAL A 482 10.31 32.53 -25.02
N LEU A 483 10.97 32.63 -23.85
CA LEU A 483 12.21 31.88 -23.59
C LEU A 483 11.96 30.37 -23.59
N VAL A 484 10.90 29.90 -22.94
CA VAL A 484 10.53 28.49 -22.91
C VAL A 484 10.24 27.95 -24.32
N THR A 485 9.46 28.69 -25.12
CA THR A 485 9.10 28.28 -26.48
C THR A 485 10.29 28.27 -27.44
N LEU A 486 11.22 29.22 -27.33
CA LEU A 486 12.37 29.29 -28.23
C LEU A 486 13.49 28.30 -27.86
N PHE A 487 13.69 28.05 -26.56
CA PHE A 487 14.84 27.28 -26.07
C PHE A 487 14.48 25.90 -25.50
N GLY A 488 13.20 25.60 -25.26
CA GLY A 488 12.77 24.35 -24.63
C GLY A 488 13.16 23.09 -25.43
N ALA A 489 13.09 23.14 -26.76
CA ALA A 489 13.39 22.01 -27.65
C ALA A 489 14.86 21.95 -28.14
N GLN A 490 15.74 22.81 -27.64
CA GLN A 490 17.15 22.88 -28.07
C GLN A 490 18.00 21.79 -27.40
N LYS A 491 17.87 20.53 -27.84
CA LYS A 491 18.66 19.40 -27.33
C LYS A 491 20.11 19.41 -27.85
N PRO A 492 21.07 18.81 -27.13
CA PRO A 492 22.45 18.65 -27.59
C PRO A 492 22.51 17.94 -28.95
N GLY A 493 23.23 18.52 -29.93
CA GLY A 493 23.41 17.95 -31.27
C GLY A 493 22.35 18.33 -32.31
N GLN A 494 21.31 19.10 -31.94
CA GLN A 494 20.35 19.65 -32.91
C GLN A 494 20.78 21.02 -33.43
N SER A 495 20.44 21.34 -34.70
CA SER A 495 20.65 22.68 -35.25
C SER A 495 19.68 23.68 -34.60
N PHE A 496 20.16 24.88 -34.28
CA PHE A 496 19.37 25.93 -33.64
C PHE A 496 18.03 26.23 -34.35
N ALA A 497 18.02 26.25 -35.68
CA ALA A 497 16.80 26.49 -36.45
C ALA A 497 15.74 25.38 -36.28
N LYS A 498 16.19 24.12 -36.20
CA LYS A 498 15.30 22.96 -35.97
C LYS A 498 14.70 22.99 -34.56
N GLY A 499 15.50 23.32 -33.55
CA GLY A 499 15.00 23.47 -32.19
C GLY A 499 13.97 24.61 -32.05
N ILE A 500 14.12 25.72 -32.78
CA ILE A 500 13.09 26.78 -32.82
C ILE A 500 11.82 26.25 -33.49
N THR A 501 11.92 25.53 -34.61
CA THR A 501 10.73 25.00 -35.31
C THR A 501 9.97 23.98 -34.44
N GLU A 502 10.68 23.12 -33.70
CA GLU A 502 10.08 22.17 -32.75
C GLU A 502 9.47 22.90 -31.55
N GLY A 503 10.15 23.93 -31.02
CA GLY A 503 9.65 24.75 -29.92
C GLY A 503 8.41 25.57 -30.28
N LEU A 504 8.34 26.12 -31.50
CA LEU A 504 7.15 26.77 -32.04
C LEU A 504 5.99 25.77 -32.24
N GLY A 505 6.30 24.53 -32.65
CA GLY A 505 5.32 23.43 -32.70
C GLY A 505 4.76 23.07 -31.32
N GLY A 506 5.56 23.25 -30.26
CA GLY A 506 5.18 23.04 -28.86
C GLY A 506 4.57 24.24 -28.14
N ILE A 507 4.20 25.34 -28.83
CA ILE A 507 3.60 26.51 -28.15
C ILE A 507 2.35 26.14 -27.36
N PHE A 508 1.49 25.28 -27.92
CA PHE A 508 0.27 24.87 -27.25
C PHE A 508 0.56 24.04 -25.99
N THR A 509 1.55 23.14 -26.03
CA THR A 509 1.94 22.34 -24.86
C THR A 509 2.54 23.24 -23.78
N ASN A 510 3.46 24.15 -24.14
CA ASN A 510 4.05 25.09 -23.19
C ASN A 510 3.01 26.01 -22.54
N PHE A 511 1.94 26.36 -23.27
CA PHE A 511 0.83 27.12 -22.72
C PHE A 511 0.04 26.30 -21.68
N LEU A 512 -0.24 25.03 -21.98
CA LEU A 512 -0.85 24.11 -21.02
C LEU A 512 0.06 23.88 -19.80
N ASP A 513 1.37 23.79 -19.98
CA ASP A 513 2.34 23.63 -18.90
C ASP A 513 2.39 24.88 -17.99
N THR A 514 2.20 26.07 -18.55
CA THR A 514 2.08 27.31 -17.75
C THR A 514 0.81 27.29 -16.87
N ILE A 515 -0.31 26.81 -17.41
CA ILE A 515 -1.55 26.61 -16.64
C ILE A 515 -1.35 25.52 -15.57
N SER A 516 -0.65 24.44 -15.92
CA SER A 516 -0.28 23.38 -14.98
C SER A 516 0.56 23.93 -13.83
N CYS A 517 1.55 24.77 -14.12
CA CYS A 517 2.39 25.46 -13.13
C CYS A 517 1.55 26.33 -12.18
N PHE A 518 0.57 27.07 -12.70
CA PHE A 518 -0.39 27.82 -11.88
C PHE A 518 -1.18 26.89 -10.94
N SER A 519 -1.68 25.77 -11.46
CA SER A 519 -2.40 24.76 -10.69
C SER A 519 -1.51 24.12 -9.61
N ASN A 520 -0.24 23.88 -9.91
CA ASN A 520 0.75 23.34 -8.97
C ASN A 520 1.00 24.31 -7.81
N LEU A 521 1.18 25.61 -8.09
CA LEU A 521 1.31 26.65 -7.06
C LEU A 521 0.04 26.75 -6.20
N MET A 522 -1.14 26.76 -6.83
CA MET A 522 -2.43 26.79 -6.13
C MET A 522 -2.61 25.58 -5.20
N SER A 523 -2.09 24.41 -5.59
CA SER A 523 -2.21 23.17 -4.81
C SER A 523 -1.55 23.24 -3.43
N TYR A 524 -0.59 24.14 -3.20
CA TYR A 524 0.02 24.34 -1.87
C TYR A 524 -0.94 24.92 -0.84
N ILE A 525 -2.06 25.54 -1.24
CA ILE A 525 -3.13 25.95 -0.31
C ILE A 525 -3.67 24.78 0.51
N ARG A 526 -3.51 23.55 0.01
CA ARG A 526 -3.93 22.33 0.69
C ARG A 526 -3.21 22.12 2.03
N LEU A 527 -1.95 22.54 2.15
CA LEU A 527 -1.20 22.47 3.41
C LEU A 527 -1.92 23.28 4.51
N PHE A 528 -2.37 24.49 4.17
CA PHE A 528 -3.17 25.33 5.05
C PHE A 528 -4.53 24.72 5.35
N ALA A 529 -5.29 24.32 4.32
CA ALA A 529 -6.66 23.83 4.49
C ALA A 529 -6.73 22.58 5.40
N VAL A 530 -5.80 21.65 5.22
CA VAL A 530 -5.74 20.40 5.99
C VAL A 530 -5.25 20.65 7.41
N GLY A 531 -4.24 21.52 7.59
CA GLY A 531 -3.79 21.92 8.94
C GLY A 531 -4.90 22.62 9.73
N LEU A 532 -5.63 23.53 9.08
CA LEU A 532 -6.78 24.20 9.68
C LEU A 532 -7.91 23.22 10.04
N ALA A 533 -8.18 22.24 9.18
CA ALA A 533 -9.19 21.20 9.45
C ALA A 533 -8.79 20.35 10.67
N THR A 534 -7.52 19.94 10.78
CA THR A 534 -6.99 19.19 11.92
C THR A 534 -7.13 19.98 13.22
N LEU A 535 -6.85 21.28 13.19
CA LEU A 535 -7.06 22.18 14.32
C LEU A 535 -8.55 22.28 14.70
N ALA A 536 -9.42 22.51 13.72
CA ALA A 536 -10.87 22.67 13.94
C ALA A 536 -11.50 21.40 14.53
N ILE A 537 -11.05 20.21 14.10
CA ILE A 537 -11.46 18.93 14.67
C ILE A 537 -11.04 18.84 16.14
N ALA A 538 -9.77 19.14 16.46
CA ALA A 538 -9.29 19.13 17.85
C ALA A 538 -10.11 20.08 18.74
N GLN A 539 -10.33 21.32 18.27
CA GLN A 539 -11.11 22.32 19.00
C GLN A 539 -12.57 21.89 19.20
N SER A 540 -13.17 21.21 18.22
CA SER A 540 -14.55 20.71 18.32
C SER A 540 -14.70 19.64 19.39
N PHE A 541 -13.77 18.68 19.44
CA PHE A 541 -13.77 17.65 20.48
C PHE A 541 -13.46 18.22 21.86
N ASN A 542 -12.52 19.17 21.94
CA ASN A 542 -12.23 19.89 23.19
C ASN A 542 -13.46 20.64 23.71
N SER A 543 -14.16 21.35 22.84
CA SER A 543 -15.38 22.09 23.19
C SER A 543 -16.54 21.17 23.59
N MET A 544 -16.61 19.97 23.02
CA MET A 544 -17.60 18.96 23.40
C MET A 544 -17.29 18.34 24.77
N ALA A 545 -16.00 18.16 25.10
CA ALA A 545 -15.56 17.58 26.36
C ALA A 545 -15.55 18.60 27.52
N ALA A 546 -15.27 19.88 27.25
CA ALA A 546 -15.07 20.89 28.30
C ALA A 546 -16.24 21.03 29.29
N PRO A 547 -17.53 21.04 28.89
CA PRO A 547 -18.66 21.12 29.82
C PRO A 547 -18.82 19.88 30.71
N LEU A 548 -18.25 18.74 30.30
CA LEU A 548 -18.34 17.45 30.99
C LEU A 548 -17.19 17.24 31.99
N MET A 549 -16.19 18.13 31.98
CA MET A 549 -15.05 18.13 32.90
C MET A 549 -15.48 18.68 34.27
N GLY A 550 -16.22 17.85 35.02
CA GLY A 550 -16.65 18.13 36.40
C GLY A 550 -17.42 16.96 37.00
N GLY A 551 -17.03 16.50 38.20
CA GLY A 551 -17.73 15.42 38.91
C GLY A 551 -17.69 14.06 38.18
N ALA A 552 -18.78 13.29 38.26
CA ALA A 552 -18.87 11.93 37.73
C ALA A 552 -18.83 11.84 36.18
N THR A 553 -19.10 12.93 35.46
CA THR A 553 -19.10 12.96 33.98
C THR A 553 -17.69 13.09 33.38
N THR A 554 -16.66 13.31 34.20
CA THR A 554 -15.26 13.42 33.77
C THR A 554 -14.79 12.18 33.00
N VAL A 555 -15.27 10.99 33.38
CA VAL A 555 -14.91 9.74 32.68
C VAL A 555 -15.38 9.78 31.23
N VAL A 556 -16.59 10.31 30.98
CA VAL A 556 -17.15 10.46 29.63
C VAL A 556 -16.34 11.49 28.83
N ALA A 557 -15.96 12.61 29.46
CA ALA A 557 -15.13 13.64 28.84
C ALA A 557 -13.77 13.07 28.39
N ILE A 558 -13.11 12.26 29.22
CA ILE A 558 -11.83 11.61 28.89
C ILE A 558 -11.99 10.69 27.68
N ILE A 559 -13.06 9.90 27.62
CA ILE A 559 -13.34 9.01 26.48
C ILE A 559 -13.52 9.81 25.19
N ILE A 560 -14.28 10.91 25.23
CA ILE A 560 -14.49 11.80 24.07
C ILE A 560 -13.15 12.38 23.59
N LEU A 561 -12.29 12.85 24.50
CA LEU A 561 -10.98 13.38 24.14
C LEU A 561 -10.06 12.31 23.53
N ILE A 562 -10.01 11.11 24.12
CA ILE A 562 -9.19 10.01 23.59
C ILE A 562 -9.64 9.66 22.18
N ILE A 563 -10.94 9.50 21.96
CA ILE A 563 -11.49 9.17 20.63
C ILE A 563 -11.21 10.31 19.65
N GLY A 564 -11.51 11.55 20.04
CA GLY A 564 -11.34 12.73 19.19
C GLY A 564 -9.91 12.94 18.74
N HIS A 565 -8.95 12.93 19.68
CA HIS A 565 -7.53 13.09 19.36
C HIS A 565 -6.95 11.89 18.61
N SER A 566 -7.39 10.67 18.91
CA SER A 566 -6.96 9.48 18.16
C SER A 566 -7.43 9.55 16.70
N LEU A 567 -8.69 9.91 16.47
CA LEU A 567 -9.23 10.11 15.13
C LEU A 567 -8.47 11.22 14.41
N ASN A 568 -8.23 12.35 15.08
CA ASN A 568 -7.52 13.48 14.49
C ASN A 568 -6.08 13.12 14.11
N LEU A 569 -5.39 12.32 14.93
CA LEU A 569 -4.05 11.82 14.62
C LEU A 569 -4.05 10.91 13.39
N VAL A 570 -5.02 9.99 13.28
CA VAL A 570 -5.17 9.10 12.11
C VAL A 570 -5.46 9.90 10.84
N MET A 571 -6.40 10.85 10.91
CA MET A 571 -6.74 11.72 9.78
C MET A 571 -5.56 12.61 9.38
N GLY A 572 -4.81 13.13 10.34
CA GLY A 572 -3.59 13.90 10.09
C GLY A 572 -2.54 13.07 9.34
N LEU A 573 -2.25 11.85 9.81
CA LEU A 573 -1.30 10.95 9.15
C LEU A 573 -1.72 10.57 7.72
N LEU A 574 -3.00 10.22 7.53
CA LEU A 574 -3.53 9.93 6.19
C LEU A 574 -3.41 11.15 5.28
N SER A 575 -3.70 12.34 5.81
CA SER A 575 -3.60 13.59 5.05
C SER A 575 -2.16 13.91 4.67
N VAL A 576 -1.17 13.62 5.52
CA VAL A 576 0.25 13.74 5.14
C VAL A 576 0.57 12.84 3.94
N ILE A 577 0.11 11.59 3.95
CA ILE A 577 0.38 10.64 2.86
C ILE A 577 -0.32 11.08 1.57
N VAL A 578 -1.58 11.54 1.64
CA VAL A 578 -2.34 11.90 0.44
C VAL A 578 -1.95 13.29 -0.09
N HIS A 579 -1.57 14.22 0.78
CA HIS A 579 -1.39 15.62 0.43
C HIS A 579 0.07 16.08 0.53
N GLY A 580 0.77 15.76 1.62
CA GLY A 580 2.16 16.15 1.82
C GLY A 580 3.13 15.39 0.91
N VAL A 581 2.91 14.09 0.73
CA VAL A 581 3.71 13.30 -0.24
C VAL A 581 3.38 13.72 -1.67
N ARG A 582 2.10 13.94 -1.98
CA ARG A 582 1.67 14.40 -3.31
C ARG A 582 2.47 15.62 -3.76
N LEU A 583 2.52 16.68 -2.94
CA LEU A 583 3.30 17.91 -3.22
C LEU A 583 4.76 17.63 -3.58
N ASN A 584 5.39 16.63 -2.95
CA ASN A 584 6.77 16.25 -3.26
C ASN A 584 6.90 15.31 -4.48
N LEU A 585 5.95 14.39 -4.69
CA LEU A 585 5.99 13.36 -5.75
C LEU A 585 5.34 13.77 -7.09
N LEU A 586 4.42 14.72 -7.10
CA LEU A 586 3.76 15.17 -8.32
C LEU A 586 4.20 16.58 -8.65
N GLU A 587 4.03 17.53 -7.74
CA GLU A 587 4.31 18.94 -8.02
C GLU A 587 5.83 19.21 -8.11
N PHE A 588 6.65 18.79 -7.13
CA PHE A 588 8.10 19.01 -7.16
C PHE A 588 8.84 18.13 -8.17
N SER A 589 8.65 16.81 -8.14
CA SER A 589 9.33 15.92 -9.09
C SER A 589 8.79 16.02 -10.51
N GLY A 590 7.51 16.35 -10.69
CA GLY A 590 6.96 16.65 -12.02
C GLY A 590 7.62 17.89 -12.63
N GLN A 591 7.81 18.96 -11.85
CA GLN A 591 8.55 20.14 -12.30
C GLN A 591 10.02 19.81 -12.61
N LEU A 592 10.64 18.92 -11.83
CA LEU A 592 12.01 18.46 -12.10
C LEU A 592 12.11 17.58 -13.36
N GLY A 593 10.99 17.06 -13.87
CA GLY A 593 10.95 16.11 -14.97
C GLY A 593 11.43 14.71 -14.55
N MET A 594 11.09 14.27 -13.33
CA MET A 594 11.27 12.89 -12.88
C MET A 594 9.97 12.11 -12.98
N GLU A 595 10.07 10.91 -13.52
CA GLU A 595 8.97 10.00 -13.77
C GLU A 595 8.86 8.91 -12.70
N TRP A 596 9.91 8.72 -11.87
CA TRP A 596 9.98 7.65 -10.87
C TRP A 596 9.84 6.24 -11.49
N SER A 597 10.32 6.08 -12.71
CA SER A 597 10.24 4.83 -13.49
C SER A 597 11.38 3.85 -13.19
N GLY A 598 12.15 4.08 -12.11
CA GLY A 598 13.31 3.28 -11.75
C GLY A 598 12.96 1.85 -11.31
N ILE A 599 13.89 0.94 -11.57
CA ILE A 599 13.84 -0.45 -11.07
C ILE A 599 14.86 -0.56 -9.93
N GLU A 600 14.47 -1.05 -8.74
CA GLU A 600 15.43 -1.21 -7.66
C GLU A 600 16.49 -2.26 -8.02
N TYR A 601 17.75 -1.98 -7.66
CA TYR A 601 18.82 -2.96 -7.79
C TYR A 601 18.66 -4.12 -6.79
N GLU A 602 18.09 -5.21 -7.29
CA GLU A 602 17.97 -6.48 -6.59
C GLU A 602 18.96 -7.51 -7.14
N PRO A 603 20.15 -7.68 -6.55
CA PRO A 603 21.10 -8.65 -7.06
C PRO A 603 20.62 -10.08 -6.86
N PHE A 604 20.90 -10.94 -7.83
CA PHE A 604 20.66 -12.38 -7.76
C PHE A 604 21.54 -13.00 -6.67
N LYS A 605 20.96 -13.20 -5.48
CA LYS A 605 21.65 -13.67 -4.28
C LYS A 605 20.92 -14.82 -3.61
N GLU A 606 21.65 -15.65 -2.90
CA GLU A 606 21.11 -16.63 -1.96
C GLU A 606 20.53 -15.90 -0.74
N THR A 607 19.21 -16.02 -0.52
CA THR A 607 18.50 -15.37 0.59
C THR A 607 18.36 -16.27 1.81
N VAL A 608 18.46 -17.59 1.61
CA VAL A 608 18.32 -18.63 2.64
C VAL A 608 19.35 -19.73 2.38
N ASN A 609 19.97 -20.25 3.44
CA ASN A 609 20.90 -21.38 3.32
C ASN A 609 20.12 -22.63 2.87
N GLU A 610 20.59 -23.28 1.80
CA GLU A 610 19.97 -24.53 1.32
C GLU A 610 20.04 -25.68 2.35
N ASN A 611 20.98 -25.62 3.30
CA ASN A 611 21.16 -26.64 4.33
C ASN A 611 20.54 -26.18 5.66
N VAL A 612 19.33 -26.68 5.97
CA VAL A 612 18.88 -26.80 7.36
C VAL A 612 19.76 -27.88 8.00
N LYS A 613 20.39 -27.54 9.13
CA LYS A 613 21.36 -28.42 9.81
C LYS A 613 20.73 -29.09 11.00
#